data_AF-A0A6N9H5Q8-F1
#
_entry.id   AF-A0A6N9H5Q8-F1
#
_cell.length_a   1.000
_cell.length_b   1.000
_cell.length_c   1.000
_cell.angle_alpha   90.00
_cell.angle_beta   90.00
_cell.angle_gamma   90.00
#
_symmetry.space_group_name_H-M   'P 1'
#
loop_
_entity.id
_entity.type
_entity.pdbx_description
1 polymer ?
#
loop_
_entity_poly.entity_id
_entity_poly.type
_entity_poly.pdbx_seq_one_letter_code
_entity_poly.pdbx_strand_id
1 'polypeptide(L)'
;MPLPLSRAAARGGARTGFRTGARAAARALATALACACALSGCQPARQHNLRVEAQETAQAPTAASTAQAGRADRPYSAARLRTAILAESRLADQAGYDQAGEVLRSCEDCLELRTPLRIGSEKFQLAALTAPSEDQPFAAFVVADQSDRPAVKLFVTGHDLTVSPGQGGTLVAQESLYRKGDPRCCPSGWSVRVYRYHSGRFEAGQRISRDTTG
;
A
#
# COMPACT_ATOMS: atom_id res chain seq x y z
N MET A 1 20.34 -28.00 -42.38
CA MET A 1 20.42 -27.17 -43.61
C MET A 1 20.51 -25.70 -43.19
N PRO A 2 21.38 -24.91 -43.85
CA PRO A 2 21.82 -23.59 -43.39
C PRO A 2 20.88 -22.44 -43.80
N LEU A 3 21.13 -21.29 -43.18
CA LEU A 3 20.56 -19.95 -43.39
C LEU A 3 20.52 -19.50 -44.87
N PRO A 4 19.79 -18.41 -45.14
CA PRO A 4 20.49 -17.29 -45.76
C PRO A 4 20.32 -15.95 -45.04
N LEU A 5 21.47 -15.29 -44.89
CA LEU A 5 21.68 -13.85 -44.68
C LEU A 5 21.48 -13.09 -46.01
N SER A 6 20.94 -11.87 -45.94
CA SER A 6 21.19 -10.72 -46.85
C SER A 6 20.46 -9.50 -46.25
N ARG A 7 21.04 -8.37 -45.80
CA ARG A 7 22.17 -7.50 -46.20
C ARG A 7 21.82 -6.52 -47.34
N ALA A 8 21.56 -5.25 -46.99
CA ALA A 8 21.94 -4.00 -47.67
C ALA A 8 21.22 -2.84 -46.94
N ALA A 9 21.83 -1.83 -46.31
CA ALA A 9 22.87 -0.86 -46.72
C ALA A 9 22.32 0.35 -47.48
N ALA A 10 22.98 1.50 -47.20
CA ALA A 10 22.88 2.82 -47.85
C ALA A 10 21.79 3.78 -47.34
N ARG A 11 21.96 5.11 -47.29
CA ARG A 11 23.08 6.08 -47.19
C ARG A 11 22.40 7.47 -47.25
N GLY A 12 23.05 8.50 -46.74
CA GLY A 12 22.80 9.92 -47.06
C GLY A 12 22.06 10.67 -45.95
N GLY A 13 22.48 11.84 -45.48
CA GLY A 13 23.43 12.82 -46.01
C GLY A 13 22.78 14.21 -46.09
N ALA A 14 23.54 15.24 -45.71
CA ALA A 14 23.28 16.71 -45.77
C ALA A 14 22.50 17.31 -44.57
N ARG A 15 23.07 18.23 -43.75
CA ARG A 15 23.54 19.62 -44.02
C ARG A 15 22.40 20.47 -44.61
N THR A 16 21.95 21.60 -44.08
CA THR A 16 22.58 22.87 -43.66
C THR A 16 21.46 23.69 -42.95
N GLY A 17 21.66 24.44 -41.86
CA GLY A 17 22.29 25.77 -41.81
C GLY A 17 21.27 26.91 -42.04
N PHE A 18 21.20 27.89 -41.14
CA PHE A 18 20.96 29.36 -41.33
C PHE A 18 20.67 29.99 -39.94
N ARG A 19 21.61 30.72 -39.33
CA ARG A 19 21.88 32.18 -39.43
C ARG A 19 20.93 33.03 -38.57
N THR A 20 21.40 33.52 -37.42
CA THR A 20 21.99 34.86 -37.14
C THR A 20 20.97 35.86 -36.60
N GLY A 21 21.31 36.47 -35.46
CA GLY A 21 20.57 37.61 -34.92
C GLY A 21 21.22 38.15 -33.64
N ALA A 22 22.44 38.67 -33.77
CA ALA A 22 23.07 39.49 -32.73
C ALA A 22 22.36 40.84 -32.61
N ARG A 23 22.25 41.35 -31.38
CA ARG A 23 22.37 42.79 -31.06
C ARG A 23 22.50 42.97 -29.55
N ALA A 24 23.73 43.26 -29.14
CA ALA A 24 24.04 43.89 -27.87
C ALA A 24 23.56 45.35 -27.90
N ALA A 25 23.07 45.87 -26.77
CA ALA A 25 23.18 47.28 -26.42
C ALA A 25 22.95 47.45 -24.92
N ALA A 26 24.03 47.79 -24.22
CA ALA A 26 24.02 48.29 -22.86
C ALA A 26 23.37 49.69 -22.80
N ARG A 27 22.70 50.01 -21.68
CA ARG A 27 22.73 51.35 -21.09
C ARG A 27 22.16 51.32 -19.67
N ALA A 28 23.04 51.55 -18.71
CA ALA A 28 22.70 51.97 -17.36
C ALA A 28 22.27 53.45 -17.39
N LEU A 29 21.26 53.82 -16.61
CA LEU A 29 21.16 55.15 -16.01
C LEU A 29 20.23 55.07 -14.78
N ALA A 30 20.74 55.58 -13.67
CA ALA A 30 20.11 55.63 -12.35
C ALA A 30 19.51 57.01 -12.09
N THR A 31 18.37 57.06 -11.36
CA THR A 31 17.91 58.11 -10.41
C THR A 31 16.47 57.76 -9.99
N ALA A 32 16.19 57.24 -8.78
CA ALA A 32 16.08 57.89 -7.47
C ALA A 32 14.96 58.96 -7.37
N LEU A 33 13.82 58.62 -6.76
CA LEU A 33 13.13 59.52 -5.82
C LEU A 33 12.16 58.75 -4.89
N ALA A 34 12.23 59.12 -3.62
CA ALA A 34 11.69 58.43 -2.45
C ALA A 34 10.23 58.75 -2.13
N CYS A 35 9.57 57.85 -1.40
CA CYS A 35 8.60 58.26 -0.39
C CYS A 35 8.60 57.23 0.75
N ALA A 36 8.94 57.71 1.94
CA ALA A 36 9.05 56.98 3.19
C ALA A 36 7.68 56.76 3.85
N CYS A 37 7.56 55.69 4.64
CA CYS A 37 6.93 55.74 5.96
C CYS A 37 7.24 54.46 6.75
N ALA A 38 7.90 54.65 7.88
CA ALA A 38 8.31 53.63 8.82
C ALA A 38 7.13 53.12 9.66
N LEU A 39 7.04 51.81 9.87
CA LEU A 39 6.50 51.24 11.09
C LEU A 39 7.39 50.08 11.57
N SER A 40 7.93 50.31 12.74
CA SER A 40 8.60 49.42 13.68
C SER A 40 7.93 48.06 13.84
N GLY A 41 8.75 47.01 13.84
CA GLY A 41 8.36 45.65 14.21
C GLY A 41 9.55 44.70 14.20
N CYS A 42 10.49 44.87 15.13
CA CYS A 42 11.38 43.80 15.54
C CYS A 42 10.51 42.66 16.10
N GLN A 43 10.49 41.50 15.45
CA GLN A 43 10.06 40.26 16.10
C GLN A 43 11.09 39.17 15.83
N PRO A 44 11.56 38.47 16.87
CA PRO A 44 12.70 37.59 16.80
C PRO A 44 12.36 36.37 15.97
N ALA A 45 13.39 35.86 15.27
CA ALA A 45 13.40 34.52 14.74
C ALA A 45 12.88 33.56 15.81
N ARG A 46 11.64 33.08 15.64
CA ARG A 46 11.16 31.92 16.38
C ARG A 46 12.02 30.77 15.90
N GLN A 47 13.05 30.47 16.67
CA GLN A 47 13.63 29.14 16.73
C GLN A 47 12.46 28.21 17.02
N HIS A 48 11.91 27.58 15.98
CA HIS A 48 11.24 26.31 16.16
C HIS A 48 12.38 25.32 16.31
N ASN A 49 12.81 25.15 17.56
CA ASN A 49 13.34 23.91 18.06
C ASN A 49 12.29 22.82 17.77
N LEU A 50 12.31 22.31 16.54
CA LEU A 50 11.93 20.95 16.20
C LEU A 50 12.85 20.05 17.02
N ARG A 51 12.47 19.89 18.29
CA ARG A 51 12.90 18.78 19.11
C ARG A 51 12.28 17.56 18.43
N VAL A 52 13.09 16.84 17.66
CA VAL A 52 12.77 15.46 17.31
C VAL A 52 12.87 14.70 18.62
N GLU A 53 11.73 14.58 19.30
CA GLU A 53 11.58 13.60 20.36
C GLU A 53 11.86 12.23 19.78
N ALA A 54 12.71 11.49 20.50
CA ALA A 54 12.97 10.06 20.45
C ALA A 54 12.96 9.38 19.08
N GLN A 55 14.06 8.67 18.83
CA GLN A 55 14.13 7.56 17.90
C GLN A 55 13.10 6.51 18.31
N GLU A 56 11.84 6.74 17.95
CA GLU A 56 10.74 5.79 18.03
C GLU A 56 11.10 4.74 16.98
N THR A 57 11.42 3.52 17.43
CA THR A 57 11.36 2.32 16.59
C THR A 57 10.16 2.49 15.68
N ALA A 58 10.39 2.59 14.37
CA ALA A 58 9.37 3.00 13.41
C ALA A 58 8.23 1.98 13.38
N GLN A 59 7.33 2.09 14.34
CA GLN A 59 6.09 1.36 14.39
C GLN A 59 5.18 2.03 13.37
N ALA A 60 4.73 1.24 12.40
CA ALA A 60 3.82 1.73 11.39
C ALA A 60 2.50 2.19 12.04
N PRO A 61 1.84 3.22 11.48
CA PRO A 61 0.66 3.81 12.10
C PRO A 61 -0.50 2.82 12.16
N THR A 62 -0.91 2.46 13.39
CA THR A 62 -2.10 1.63 13.63
C THR A 62 -3.36 2.44 13.36
N ALA A 63 -4.19 2.00 12.41
CA ALA A 63 -5.50 2.62 12.18
C ALA A 63 -6.43 2.45 13.40
N ALA A 64 -7.08 3.53 13.84
CA ALA A 64 -8.04 3.49 14.94
C ALA A 64 -9.32 2.72 14.53
N SER A 65 -9.78 1.84 15.43
CA SER A 65 -10.89 0.89 15.21
C SER A 65 -12.27 1.57 15.13
N THR A 66 -12.99 1.37 14.03
CA THR A 66 -14.45 1.58 13.97
C THR A 66 -15.16 0.34 14.55
N ALA A 67 -15.34 0.32 15.86
CA ALA A 67 -15.85 -0.79 16.66
C ALA A 67 -17.38 -1.07 16.56
N GLN A 68 -17.97 -1.03 15.37
CA GLN A 68 -19.44 -1.13 15.20
C GLN A 68 -19.96 -2.24 14.28
N ALA A 69 -19.10 -3.14 13.81
CA ALA A 69 -19.50 -4.20 12.86
C ALA A 69 -20.03 -5.49 13.50
N GLY A 70 -20.17 -5.54 14.83
CA GLY A 70 -20.63 -6.73 15.58
C GLY A 70 -19.54 -7.77 15.82
N ARG A 71 -19.93 -8.97 16.28
CA ARG A 71 -18.96 -10.04 16.62
C ARG A 71 -18.34 -10.68 15.37
N ALA A 72 -17.08 -11.09 15.47
CA ALA A 72 -16.33 -11.68 14.36
C ALA A 72 -16.81 -13.10 13.98
N ASP A 73 -17.40 -13.85 14.90
CA ASP A 73 -17.90 -15.22 14.70
C ASP A 73 -19.30 -15.29 14.08
N ARG A 74 -19.83 -14.16 13.59
CA ARG A 74 -21.16 -14.06 12.99
C ARG A 74 -21.09 -13.32 11.65
N PRO A 75 -21.81 -13.75 10.61
CA PRO A 75 -22.72 -14.91 10.59
C PRO A 75 -21.98 -16.26 10.44
N TYR A 76 -20.67 -16.26 10.14
CA TYR A 76 -19.91 -17.46 9.83
C TYR A 76 -18.78 -17.70 10.82
N SER A 77 -18.58 -18.96 11.19
CA SER A 77 -17.40 -19.42 11.93
C SER A 77 -16.16 -19.51 11.04
N ALA A 78 -14.98 -19.59 11.65
CA ALA A 78 -13.71 -19.80 10.94
C ALA A 78 -13.75 -21.04 10.05
N ALA A 79 -14.27 -22.16 10.57
CA ALA A 79 -14.46 -23.39 9.80
C ALA A 79 -15.33 -23.18 8.56
N ARG A 80 -16.44 -22.43 8.68
CA ARG A 80 -17.32 -22.16 7.53
C ARG A 80 -16.63 -21.26 6.49
N LEU A 81 -15.86 -20.26 6.93
CA LEU A 81 -15.07 -19.43 6.03
C LEU A 81 -13.97 -20.23 5.33
N ARG A 82 -13.24 -21.07 6.06
CA ARG A 82 -12.21 -21.97 5.52
C ARG A 82 -12.74 -22.81 4.36
N THR A 83 -13.89 -23.47 4.56
CA THR A 83 -14.52 -24.26 3.49
C THR A 83 -14.89 -23.41 2.28
N ALA A 84 -15.46 -22.22 2.49
CA ALA A 84 -15.84 -21.32 1.39
C ALA A 84 -14.63 -20.78 0.62
N ILE A 85 -13.54 -20.44 1.33
CA ILE A 85 -12.29 -19.97 0.73
C ILE A 85 -11.64 -21.07 -0.12
N LEU A 86 -11.61 -22.32 0.36
CA LEU A 86 -11.06 -23.46 -0.38
C LEU A 86 -11.90 -23.83 -1.62
N ALA A 87 -13.20 -23.50 -1.62
CA ALA A 87 -14.10 -23.73 -2.75
C ALA A 87 -14.06 -22.59 -3.79
N GLU A 88 -13.45 -21.45 -3.48
CA GLU A 88 -13.40 -20.29 -4.38
C GLU A 88 -12.31 -20.44 -5.44
N SER A 89 -12.70 -20.98 -6.59
CA SER A 89 -11.82 -21.18 -7.75
C SER A 89 -11.10 -19.90 -8.23
N ARG A 90 -11.69 -18.71 -8.04
CA ARG A 90 -11.08 -17.43 -8.48
C ARG A 90 -9.82 -17.06 -7.71
N LEU A 91 -9.56 -17.71 -6.57
CA LEU A 91 -8.35 -17.47 -5.80
C LEU A 91 -7.17 -18.29 -6.30
N ALA A 92 -7.40 -19.39 -7.02
CA ALA A 92 -6.35 -20.31 -7.46
C ALA A 92 -5.25 -19.61 -8.28
N ASP A 93 -5.62 -18.63 -9.10
CA ASP A 93 -4.69 -17.88 -9.95
C ASP A 93 -4.05 -16.66 -9.24
N GLN A 94 -4.41 -16.39 -7.97
CA GLN A 94 -3.90 -15.23 -7.24
C GLN A 94 -2.54 -15.54 -6.60
N ALA A 95 -1.61 -14.59 -6.73
CA ALA A 95 -0.28 -14.72 -6.15
C ALA A 95 -0.35 -15.03 -4.65
N GLY A 96 0.39 -16.06 -4.22
CA GLY A 96 0.44 -16.51 -2.84
C GLY A 96 -0.73 -17.40 -2.38
N TYR A 97 -1.75 -17.63 -3.22
CA TYR A 97 -2.85 -18.52 -2.85
C TYR A 97 -2.43 -19.99 -2.76
N ASP A 98 -1.46 -20.46 -3.54
CA ASP A 98 -0.97 -21.85 -3.41
C ASP A 98 -0.52 -22.16 -1.97
N GLN A 99 0.28 -21.26 -1.38
CA GLN A 99 0.72 -21.36 0.00
C GLN A 99 -0.45 -21.22 0.98
N ALA A 100 -1.34 -20.24 0.78
CA ALA A 100 -2.50 -20.05 1.65
C ALA A 100 -3.45 -21.26 1.62
N GLY A 101 -3.72 -21.81 0.44
CA GLY A 101 -4.54 -22.99 0.23
C GLY A 101 -3.94 -24.22 0.89
N GLU A 102 -2.62 -24.39 0.84
CA GLU A 102 -1.92 -25.48 1.54
C GLU A 102 -2.09 -25.40 3.06
N VAL A 103 -1.88 -24.21 3.65
CA VAL A 103 -2.08 -23.99 5.08
C VAL A 103 -3.55 -24.20 5.46
N LEU A 104 -4.49 -23.68 4.68
CA LEU A 104 -5.92 -23.89 4.91
C LEU A 104 -6.30 -25.37 4.85
N ARG A 105 -5.70 -26.20 3.96
CA ARG A 105 -6.00 -27.63 3.93
C ARG A 105 -5.40 -28.39 5.11
N SER A 106 -4.19 -28.03 5.51
CA SER A 106 -3.41 -28.77 6.52
C SER A 106 -3.63 -28.33 7.97
N CYS A 107 -4.15 -27.13 8.21
CA CYS A 107 -4.32 -26.56 9.55
C CYS A 107 -5.71 -25.93 9.71
N GLU A 108 -6.52 -26.48 10.62
CA GLU A 108 -7.89 -26.00 10.85
C GLU A 108 -7.95 -24.73 11.70
N ASP A 109 -7.01 -24.58 12.63
CA ASP A 109 -6.97 -23.48 13.60
C ASP A 109 -6.09 -22.30 13.15
N CYS A 110 -5.51 -22.37 11.96
CA CYS A 110 -4.62 -21.34 11.41
C CYS A 110 -5.37 -20.12 10.86
N LEU A 111 -6.70 -20.20 10.72
CA LEU A 111 -7.55 -19.12 10.23
C LEU A 111 -8.25 -18.41 11.40
N GLU A 112 -7.77 -17.23 11.76
CA GLU A 112 -8.30 -16.44 12.86
C GLU A 112 -9.30 -15.38 12.36
N LEU A 113 -10.47 -15.29 12.99
CA LEU A 113 -11.44 -14.24 12.69
C LEU A 113 -11.03 -12.94 13.37
N ARG A 114 -10.96 -11.85 12.59
CA ARG A 114 -10.57 -10.53 13.07
C ARG A 114 -11.78 -9.61 13.18
N THR A 115 -11.57 -8.41 13.73
CA THR A 115 -12.59 -7.37 13.85
C THR A 115 -13.26 -7.13 12.49
N PRO A 116 -14.58 -7.35 12.36
CA PRO A 116 -15.27 -7.14 11.10
C PRO A 116 -15.28 -5.66 10.71
N LEU A 117 -15.47 -5.41 9.41
CA LEU A 117 -15.72 -4.08 8.86
C LEU A 117 -17.20 -3.95 8.50
N ARG A 118 -17.76 -2.75 8.66
CA ARG A 118 -19.09 -2.42 8.16
C ARG A 118 -19.02 -1.24 7.21
N ILE A 119 -19.61 -1.38 6.02
CA ILE A 119 -19.70 -0.31 5.01
C ILE A 119 -21.18 -0.18 4.63
N GLY A 120 -21.80 0.93 5.03
CA GLY A 120 -23.25 1.06 4.93
C GLY A 120 -23.98 -0.04 5.69
N SER A 121 -24.84 -0.80 5.01
CA SER A 121 -25.55 -1.96 5.57
C SER A 121 -24.75 -3.27 5.49
N GLU A 122 -23.69 -3.32 4.68
CA GLU A 122 -22.94 -4.53 4.41
C GLU A 122 -21.88 -4.78 5.48
N LYS A 123 -21.83 -6.03 5.97
CA LYS A 123 -20.82 -6.50 6.90
C LYS A 123 -19.80 -7.35 6.16
N PHE A 124 -18.54 -7.08 6.42
CA PHE A 124 -17.41 -7.86 5.93
C PHE A 124 -16.71 -8.52 7.12
N GLN A 125 -16.64 -9.84 7.09
CA GLN A 125 -15.84 -10.61 8.03
C GLN A 125 -14.38 -10.63 7.55
N LEU A 126 -13.46 -10.25 8.43
CA LEU A 126 -12.03 -10.33 8.17
C LEU A 126 -11.51 -11.63 8.77
N ALA A 127 -10.62 -12.32 8.06
CA ALA A 127 -9.91 -13.47 8.58
C ALA A 127 -8.42 -13.36 8.23
N ALA A 128 -7.56 -13.69 9.18
CA ALA A 128 -6.11 -13.71 9.04
C ALA A 128 -5.64 -15.16 9.06
N LEU A 129 -4.67 -15.49 8.20
CA LEU A 129 -4.11 -16.84 8.07
C LEU A 129 -2.64 -16.80 8.47
N THR A 130 -2.31 -17.60 9.48
CA THR A 130 -0.96 -17.76 10.02
C THR A 130 -0.49 -19.19 9.76
N ALA A 131 0.73 -19.37 9.28
CA ALA A 131 1.27 -20.72 9.08
C ALA A 131 1.63 -21.35 10.45
N PRO A 132 1.57 -22.68 10.62
CA PRO A 132 1.83 -23.32 11.92
C PRO A 132 3.21 -23.02 12.53
N SER A 133 4.20 -22.66 11.71
CA SER A 133 5.57 -22.37 12.12
C SER A 133 5.90 -20.88 12.24
N GLU A 134 4.90 -20.02 12.10
CA GLU A 134 5.08 -18.56 12.07
C GLU A 134 4.17 -17.92 13.15
N ASP A 135 4.61 -16.79 13.71
CA ASP A 135 3.83 -16.08 14.73
C ASP A 135 2.98 -14.93 14.14
N GLN A 136 3.20 -14.60 12.87
CA GLN A 136 2.54 -13.49 12.21
C GLN A 136 1.74 -13.97 10.99
N PRO A 137 0.55 -13.39 10.71
CA PRO A 137 -0.22 -13.75 9.54
C PRO A 137 0.54 -13.40 8.25
N PHE A 138 0.39 -14.22 7.23
CA PHE A 138 0.96 -13.96 5.91
C PHE A 138 -0.11 -13.74 4.83
N ALA A 139 -1.36 -14.06 5.15
CA ALA A 139 -2.49 -13.89 4.27
C ALA A 139 -3.74 -13.43 5.02
N ALA A 140 -4.63 -12.74 4.32
CA ALA A 140 -5.89 -12.27 4.88
C ALA A 140 -7.00 -12.35 3.83
N PHE A 141 -8.21 -12.61 4.33
CA PHE A 141 -9.43 -12.72 3.54
C PHE A 141 -10.47 -11.72 4.05
N VAL A 142 -11.18 -11.10 3.11
CA VAL A 142 -12.36 -10.28 3.42
C VAL A 142 -13.55 -10.97 2.79
N VAL A 143 -14.50 -11.35 3.62
CA VAL A 143 -15.64 -12.17 3.22
C VAL A 143 -16.92 -11.40 3.51
N ALA A 144 -17.76 -11.24 2.49
CA ALA A 144 -19.11 -10.74 2.66
C ALA A 144 -20.10 -11.91 2.72
N ASP A 145 -21.29 -11.63 3.24
CA ASP A 145 -22.45 -12.47 3.00
C ASP A 145 -23.06 -12.11 1.63
N GLN A 146 -23.14 -13.08 0.74
CA GLN A 146 -23.80 -12.96 -0.55
C GLN A 146 -24.82 -14.07 -0.72
N SER A 147 -26.10 -13.72 -0.54
CA SER A 147 -27.22 -14.67 -0.63
C SER A 147 -27.06 -15.85 0.32
N ASP A 148 -26.86 -15.55 1.61
CA ASP A 148 -26.68 -16.48 2.72
C ASP A 148 -25.45 -17.39 2.58
N ARG A 149 -24.47 -16.98 1.77
CA ARG A 149 -23.21 -17.70 1.54
C ARG A 149 -21.99 -16.80 1.71
N PRO A 150 -20.91 -17.30 2.33
CA PRO A 150 -19.67 -16.54 2.40
C PRO A 150 -19.08 -16.37 0.99
N ALA A 151 -18.83 -15.13 0.60
CA ALA A 151 -18.21 -14.78 -0.68
C ALA A 151 -16.94 -13.96 -0.43
N VAL A 152 -15.80 -14.46 -0.92
CA VAL A 152 -14.52 -13.76 -0.78
C VAL A 152 -14.52 -12.52 -1.69
N LYS A 153 -14.38 -11.34 -1.08
CA LYS A 153 -14.35 -10.03 -1.76
C LYS A 153 -12.93 -9.48 -1.92
N LEU A 154 -12.00 -9.96 -1.10
CA LEU A 154 -10.58 -9.61 -1.18
C LEU A 154 -9.72 -10.73 -0.59
N PHE A 155 -8.61 -11.01 -1.24
CA PHE A 155 -7.50 -11.83 -0.73
C PHE A 155 -6.22 -10.99 -0.83
N VAL A 156 -5.45 -10.95 0.26
CA VAL A 156 -4.18 -10.21 0.33
C VAL A 156 -3.14 -11.11 0.97
N THR A 157 -1.92 -11.05 0.46
CA THR A 157 -0.74 -11.70 1.05
C THR A 157 0.34 -10.67 1.35
N GLY A 158 1.20 -10.94 2.33
CA GLY A 158 2.33 -10.11 2.70
C GLY A 158 3.14 -10.73 3.83
N HIS A 159 4.26 -10.10 4.21
CA HIS A 159 5.02 -10.48 5.39
C HIS A 159 4.50 -9.73 6.61
N ASP A 160 4.35 -10.41 7.75
CA ASP A 160 3.72 -9.87 8.96
C ASP A 160 2.44 -9.06 8.67
N LEU A 161 1.58 -9.64 7.84
CA LEU A 161 0.42 -8.97 7.29
C LEU A 161 -0.61 -8.69 8.37
N THR A 162 -0.99 -7.42 8.50
CA THR A 162 -2.16 -6.99 9.26
C THR A 162 -3.17 -6.36 8.31
N VAL A 163 -4.42 -6.81 8.36
CA VAL A 163 -5.54 -6.14 7.69
C VAL A 163 -6.52 -5.64 8.73
N SER A 164 -6.81 -4.34 8.70
CA SER A 164 -7.68 -3.69 9.68
C SER A 164 -8.70 -2.75 9.01
N PRO A 165 -9.87 -2.55 9.63
CA PRO A 165 -10.77 -1.46 9.29
C PRO A 165 -10.06 -0.10 9.38
N GLY A 166 -10.15 0.70 8.33
CA GLY A 166 -9.70 2.09 8.29
C GLY A 166 -10.87 3.07 8.39
N GLN A 167 -10.55 4.37 8.36
CA GLN A 167 -11.57 5.42 8.34
C GLN A 167 -12.39 5.41 7.03
N GLY A 168 -13.65 5.83 7.12
CA GLY A 168 -14.51 5.99 5.94
C GLY A 168 -14.88 4.67 5.23
N GLY A 169 -14.91 3.54 5.95
CA GLY A 169 -15.24 2.24 5.37
C GLY A 169 -14.14 1.65 4.49
N THR A 170 -12.88 2.03 4.73
CA THR A 170 -11.72 1.47 4.03
C THR A 170 -11.16 0.26 4.76
N LEU A 171 -10.35 -0.52 4.07
CA LEU A 171 -9.46 -1.50 4.69
C LEU A 171 -8.03 -1.07 4.51
N VAL A 172 -7.22 -1.28 5.53
CA VAL A 172 -5.79 -0.99 5.50
C VAL A 172 -5.05 -2.30 5.65
N ALA A 173 -4.29 -2.68 4.62
CA ALA A 173 -3.34 -3.77 4.70
C ALA A 173 -1.96 -3.19 4.96
N GLN A 174 -1.29 -3.69 5.98
CA GLN A 174 0.05 -3.32 6.37
C GLN A 174 0.92 -4.57 6.37
N GLU A 175 2.12 -4.48 5.83
CA GLU A 175 3.10 -5.58 5.78
C GLU A 175 4.50 -5.05 6.11
N SER A 176 5.31 -5.90 6.73
CA SER A 176 6.73 -5.70 6.92
C SER A 176 7.47 -5.80 5.58
N LEU A 177 8.49 -4.96 5.38
CA LEU A 177 9.40 -5.06 4.25
C LEU A 177 10.77 -5.53 4.71
N TYR A 178 11.23 -6.61 4.08
CA TYR A 178 12.55 -7.18 4.30
C TYR A 178 13.42 -6.95 3.08
N ARG A 179 14.61 -6.39 3.29
CA ARG A 179 15.66 -6.33 2.29
C ARG A 179 16.37 -7.67 2.21
N LYS A 180 17.13 -7.83 1.12
CA LYS A 180 18.01 -8.98 0.98
C LYS A 180 19.04 -8.98 2.09
N GLY A 181 19.04 -10.04 2.90
CA GLY A 181 19.95 -10.22 4.03
C GLY A 181 19.37 -9.78 5.38
N ASP A 182 18.16 -9.21 5.41
CA ASP A 182 17.50 -8.92 6.68
C ASP A 182 17.22 -10.23 7.43
N PRO A 183 17.54 -10.30 8.74
CA PRO A 183 17.10 -11.42 9.54
C PRO A 183 15.59 -11.36 9.74
N ARG A 184 14.94 -12.53 9.88
CA ARG A 184 13.47 -12.65 10.00
C ARG A 184 12.85 -11.76 11.08
N CYS A 185 13.57 -11.52 12.18
CA CYS A 185 13.13 -10.67 13.29
C CYS A 185 12.97 -9.19 12.93
N CYS A 186 13.61 -8.74 11.86
CA CYS A 186 14.12 -7.38 11.81
C CYS A 186 13.87 -6.77 10.42
N PRO A 187 12.62 -6.37 10.13
CA PRO A 187 12.28 -5.73 8.87
C PRO A 187 12.94 -4.35 8.75
N SER A 188 13.48 -4.06 7.57
CA SER A 188 14.06 -2.75 7.21
C SER A 188 13.04 -1.70 6.77
N GLY A 189 11.74 -2.01 6.83
CA GLY A 189 10.70 -1.10 6.40
C GLY A 189 9.30 -1.66 6.59
N TRP A 190 8.34 -0.90 6.10
CA TRP A 190 6.94 -1.30 6.06
C TRP A 190 6.27 -0.78 4.80
N SER A 191 5.15 -1.40 4.46
CA SER A 191 4.28 -0.97 3.39
C SER A 191 2.84 -0.98 3.85
N VAL A 192 2.09 0.05 3.45
CA VAL A 192 0.65 0.17 3.65
C VAL A 192 -0.05 0.26 2.31
N ARG A 193 -1.17 -0.44 2.17
CA ARG A 193 -2.08 -0.32 1.05
C ARG A 193 -3.51 -0.16 1.56
N VAL A 194 -4.18 0.88 1.09
CA VAL A 194 -5.58 1.14 1.42
C VAL A 194 -6.47 0.55 0.33
N TYR A 195 -7.49 -0.20 0.73
CA TYR A 195 -8.52 -0.73 -0.14
C TYR A 195 -9.84 0.01 0.10
N ARG A 196 -10.50 0.39 -0.99
CA ARG A 196 -11.80 1.07 -0.95
C ARG A 196 -12.85 0.13 -1.54
N TYR A 197 -13.98 -0.03 -0.86
CA TYR A 197 -15.08 -0.82 -1.40
C TYR A 197 -15.93 0.02 -2.34
N HIS A 198 -16.06 -0.43 -3.58
CA HIS A 198 -16.88 0.22 -4.59
C HIS A 198 -17.43 -0.83 -5.56
N SER A 199 -18.70 -0.70 -5.96
CA SER A 199 -19.33 -1.56 -6.97
C SER A 199 -19.16 -3.07 -6.71
N GLY A 200 -19.31 -3.49 -5.45
CA GLY A 200 -19.26 -4.90 -5.06
C GLY A 200 -17.86 -5.51 -4.90
N ARG A 201 -16.80 -4.71 -5.01
CA ARG A 201 -15.40 -5.17 -4.89
C ARG A 201 -14.53 -4.21 -4.09
N PHE A 202 -13.45 -4.74 -3.51
CA PHE A 202 -12.39 -3.90 -2.95
C PHE A 202 -11.39 -3.52 -4.04
N GLU A 203 -11.11 -2.23 -4.15
CA GLU A 203 -10.14 -1.68 -5.09
C GLU A 203 -8.90 -1.23 -4.34
N ALA A 204 -7.74 -1.71 -4.78
CA ALA A 204 -6.45 -1.33 -4.23
C ALA A 204 -6.11 0.11 -4.62
N GLY A 205 -5.85 0.94 -3.62
CA GLY A 205 -5.21 2.25 -3.80
C GLY A 205 -3.70 2.13 -3.96
N GLN A 206 -3.03 3.28 -3.97
CA GLN A 206 -1.58 3.36 -4.01
C GLN A 206 -0.95 2.65 -2.80
N ARG A 207 0.11 1.88 -3.04
CA ARG A 207 0.99 1.33 -2.01
C ARG A 207 1.95 2.42 -1.53
N ILE A 208 1.98 2.68 -0.23
CA ILE A 208 2.90 3.61 0.41
C ILE A 208 3.91 2.77 1.19
N SER A 209 5.19 2.91 0.90
CA SER A 209 6.26 2.21 1.60
C SER A 209 7.23 3.18 2.23
N ARG A 210 7.76 2.82 3.39
CA ARG A 210 8.84 3.54 4.06
C ARG A 210 9.93 2.57 4.47
N ASP A 211 11.15 2.96 4.15
CA ASP A 211 12.36 2.32 4.64
C ASP A 211 12.78 3.00 5.96
N THR A 212 13.22 2.21 6.93
CA THR A 212 13.60 2.68 8.27
C THR A 212 15.09 2.92 8.42
N THR A 213 15.90 2.53 7.43
CA THR A 213 17.32 2.87 7.34
C THR A 213 17.49 4.03 6.36
N GLY A 214 17.56 5.23 6.91
CA GLY A 214 17.96 6.47 6.23
C GLY A 214 19.09 7.13 6.99
#